data_AF-A0A4V2QBQ2-F1
#
_entry.id   AF-A0A4V2QBQ2-F1
#
_cell.length_a   1.000
_cell.length_b   1.000
_cell.length_c   1.000
_cell.angle_alpha   90.00
_cell.angle_beta   90.00
_cell.angle_gamma   90.00
#
_symmetry.space_group_name_H-M   'P 1'
#
loop_
_entity.id
_entity.type
_entity.pdbx_description
1 polymer ?
#
loop_
_entity_poly.entity_id
_entity_poly.type
_entity_poly.pdbx_seq_one_letter_code
_entity_poly.pdbx_strand_id
1 'polypeptide(L)'
;MSENNKTKKQTLKERLAHERQQGLLSIEKSLQYLNEPTYYFTVGQEVVYGSLKNCIIKEVLYNGKVYGLTGKAISNNYGHPYTYQIYRVAAWMDVRPVSHENTSFASNQISKLNFQNSTLESLLHLYYYFGIDMKSDYQREDVWEQKDKELLIDSIFHNIDLGKIALNHLSKEERLKRNADYEIIDGKQRLNALIDYYENKFEYKGKSFNNLSWMDKRIFKNHPIRMAIAEEAKTKDILKYFLMLNRAGKELEDLHLEKVKRMLEEAEAVLL
;
A
#
# COMPACT_ATOMS: atom_id res chain seq x y z
N MET A 1 11.20 3.67 -63.24
CA MET A 1 10.54 4.77 -62.49
C MET A 1 10.57 4.39 -61.02
N SER A 2 11.60 4.83 -60.30
CA SER A 2 11.73 4.60 -58.85
C SER A 2 11.14 5.80 -58.12
N GLU A 3 9.90 5.66 -57.65
CA GLU A 3 9.27 6.65 -56.79
C GLU A 3 9.95 6.67 -55.43
N ASN A 4 10.61 7.80 -55.19
CA ASN A 4 11.38 8.14 -54.01
C ASN A 4 10.39 8.50 -52.90
N ASN A 5 10.04 7.54 -52.04
CA ASN A 5 9.15 7.74 -50.89
C ASN A 5 9.89 8.55 -49.80
N LYS A 6 10.04 9.87 -50.03
CA LYS A 6 10.51 10.82 -49.02
C LYS A 6 9.39 11.05 -48.01
N THR A 7 9.46 10.39 -46.86
CA THR A 7 8.63 10.66 -45.69
C THR A 7 8.74 12.15 -45.34
N LYS A 8 7.66 12.91 -45.58
CA LYS A 8 7.61 14.35 -45.33
C LYS A 8 7.80 14.58 -43.83
N LYS A 9 8.93 15.18 -43.43
CA LYS A 9 9.22 15.51 -42.03
C LYS A 9 8.18 16.52 -41.56
N GLN A 10 7.24 16.08 -40.72
CA GLN A 10 6.16 16.92 -40.19
C GLN A 10 6.74 18.14 -39.47
N THR A 11 6.18 19.32 -39.73
CA THR A 11 6.63 20.54 -39.06
C THR A 11 6.26 20.49 -37.57
N LEU A 12 7.02 21.19 -36.73
CA LEU A 12 6.72 21.25 -35.29
C LEU A 12 5.29 21.74 -35.05
N LYS A 13 4.83 22.74 -35.82
CA LYS A 13 3.48 23.30 -35.72
C LYS A 13 2.41 22.25 -36.01
N GLU A 14 2.57 21.47 -37.07
CA GLU A 14 1.63 20.39 -37.42
C GLU A 14 1.60 19.30 -36.34
N ARG A 15 2.77 18.93 -35.79
CA ARG A 15 2.84 17.94 -34.72
C ARG A 15 2.12 18.41 -33.46
N LEU A 16 2.39 19.63 -33.00
CA LEU A 16 1.74 20.19 -31.81
C LEU A 16 0.22 20.34 -32.01
N ALA A 17 -0.23 20.71 -33.22
CA ALA A 17 -1.65 20.77 -33.54
C ALA A 17 -2.31 19.38 -33.50
N HIS A 18 -1.63 18.35 -34.01
CA HIS A 18 -2.10 16.97 -33.91
C HIS A 18 -2.18 16.49 -32.46
N GLU A 19 -1.14 16.76 -31.65
CA GLU A 19 -1.13 16.44 -30.21
C GLU A 19 -2.27 17.12 -29.45
N ARG A 20 -2.56 18.39 -29.76
CA ARG A 20 -3.72 19.10 -29.23
C ARG A 20 -5.03 18.40 -29.59
N GLN A 21 -5.22 18.06 -30.86
CA GLN A 21 -6.44 17.40 -31.32
C GLN A 21 -6.64 16.05 -30.62
N GLN A 22 -5.59 15.22 -30.53
CA GLN A 22 -5.65 13.95 -29.81
C GLN A 22 -5.96 14.15 -28.33
N GLY A 23 -5.37 15.17 -27.69
CA GLY A 23 -5.66 15.53 -26.30
C GLY A 23 -7.13 15.94 -26.07
N LEU A 24 -7.72 16.72 -26.98
CA LEU A 24 -9.13 17.10 -26.91
C LEU A 24 -10.06 15.90 -27.05
N LEU A 25 -9.80 15.01 -28.02
CA LEU A 25 -10.57 13.78 -28.19
C LEU A 25 -10.45 12.85 -26.98
N SER A 26 -9.27 12.81 -26.35
CA SER A 26 -9.02 12.01 -25.16
C SER A 26 -9.80 12.52 -23.95
N ILE A 27 -9.84 13.84 -23.74
CA ILE A 27 -10.45 14.43 -22.55
C ILE A 27 -11.98 14.52 -22.62
N GLU A 28 -12.54 14.56 -23.84
CA GLU A 28 -13.98 14.75 -24.08
C GLU A 28 -14.85 13.76 -23.29
N LYS A 29 -14.49 12.48 -23.26
CA LYS A 29 -15.21 11.43 -22.52
C LYS A 29 -15.17 11.63 -21.00
N SER A 30 -14.14 12.30 -20.51
CA SER A 30 -13.89 12.49 -19.08
C SER A 30 -14.48 13.79 -18.54
N LEU A 31 -14.89 14.73 -19.40
CA LEU A 31 -15.39 16.05 -19.01
C LEU A 31 -16.52 16.00 -17.98
N GLN A 32 -17.44 15.05 -18.13
CA GLN A 32 -18.58 14.87 -17.21
C GLN A 32 -18.17 14.49 -15.78
N TYR A 33 -16.97 13.92 -15.61
CA TYR A 33 -16.43 13.50 -14.31
C TYR A 33 -15.50 14.55 -13.71
N LEU A 34 -15.23 15.66 -14.41
CA LEU A 34 -14.38 16.73 -13.91
C LEU A 34 -15.18 17.63 -12.95
N ASN A 35 -14.74 17.64 -11.69
CA ASN A 35 -15.22 18.54 -10.66
C ASN A 35 -15.04 20.01 -11.06
N GLU A 36 -15.80 20.91 -10.42
CA GLU A 36 -15.61 22.36 -10.59
C GLU A 36 -14.22 22.79 -10.08
N PRO A 37 -13.46 23.58 -10.86
CA PRO A 37 -12.14 24.06 -10.44
C PRO A 37 -12.24 24.99 -9.23
N THR A 38 -11.34 24.81 -8.26
CA THR A 38 -11.21 25.70 -7.09
C THR A 38 -10.11 26.75 -7.26
N TYR A 39 -9.34 26.67 -8.34
CA TYR A 39 -8.36 27.65 -8.76
C TYR A 39 -8.25 27.61 -10.29
N TYR A 40 -7.73 28.70 -10.86
CA TYR A 40 -7.73 28.92 -12.30
C TYR A 40 -6.35 29.39 -12.76
N PHE A 41 -6.06 29.11 -14.03
CA PHE A 41 -4.87 29.61 -14.71
C PHE A 41 -5.25 30.46 -15.92
N THR A 42 -4.38 31.39 -16.29
CA THR A 42 -4.59 32.25 -17.46
C THR A 42 -3.65 31.87 -18.59
N VAL A 43 -4.03 32.17 -19.84
CA VAL A 43 -3.15 32.00 -21.00
C VAL A 43 -1.84 32.76 -20.79
N GLY A 44 -0.72 32.12 -21.08
CA GLY A 44 0.63 32.65 -20.87
C GLY A 44 1.22 32.36 -19.49
N GLN A 45 0.44 31.88 -18.52
CA GLN A 45 0.93 31.56 -17.19
C GLN A 45 1.83 30.32 -17.20
N GLU A 46 2.91 30.37 -16.42
CA GLU A 46 3.77 29.22 -16.16
C GLU A 46 3.14 28.30 -15.09
N VAL A 47 3.19 27.01 -15.35
CA VAL A 47 2.56 25.97 -14.53
C VAL A 47 3.45 24.73 -14.44
N VAL A 48 3.07 23.80 -13.57
CA VAL A 48 3.64 22.45 -13.46
C VAL A 48 2.62 21.45 -14.00
N TYR A 49 3.07 20.54 -14.85
CA TYR A 49 2.27 19.43 -15.36
C TYR A 49 3.14 18.18 -15.51
N GLY A 50 2.88 17.17 -14.67
CA GLY A 50 3.67 15.95 -14.62
C GLY A 50 5.17 16.24 -14.46
N SER A 51 5.98 15.58 -15.29
CA SER A 51 7.44 15.76 -15.33
C SER A 51 7.93 16.75 -16.40
N LEU A 52 7.01 17.38 -17.15
CA LEU A 52 7.37 18.31 -18.22
C LEU A 52 8.00 19.58 -17.66
N LYS A 53 8.98 20.12 -18.40
CA LYS A 53 9.68 21.38 -18.04
C LYS A 53 9.10 22.58 -18.77
N ASN A 54 9.14 23.74 -18.14
CA ASN A 54 8.74 25.04 -18.71
C ASN A 54 7.33 25.00 -19.31
N CYS A 55 6.35 24.53 -18.53
CA CYS A 55 4.98 24.40 -19.01
C CYS A 55 4.28 25.76 -19.01
N ILE A 56 3.66 26.13 -20.13
CA ILE A 56 2.97 27.41 -20.31
C ILE A 56 1.57 27.15 -20.85
N ILE A 57 0.56 27.75 -20.21
CA ILE A 57 -0.83 27.70 -20.67
C ILE A 57 -0.97 28.40 -22.02
N LYS A 58 -1.61 27.73 -22.98
CA LYS A 58 -1.90 28.24 -24.31
C LYS A 58 -3.38 28.51 -24.55
N GLU A 59 -4.25 27.77 -23.87
CA GLU A 59 -5.69 27.98 -23.93
C GLU A 59 -6.38 27.48 -22.67
N VAL A 60 -7.52 28.10 -22.37
CA VAL A 60 -8.43 27.72 -21.29
C VAL A 60 -9.72 27.27 -21.93
N LEU A 61 -10.17 26.06 -21.59
CA LEU A 61 -11.32 25.40 -22.21
C LEU A 61 -12.32 24.96 -21.14
N TYR A 62 -13.58 24.78 -21.53
CA TYR A 62 -14.66 24.27 -20.69
C TYR A 62 -14.73 24.96 -19.31
N ASN A 63 -14.81 26.30 -19.31
CA ASN A 63 -14.88 27.13 -18.11
C ASN A 63 -13.74 26.89 -17.10
N GLY A 64 -12.53 26.61 -17.60
CA GLY A 64 -11.35 26.39 -16.76
C GLY A 64 -11.18 24.97 -16.26
N LYS A 65 -12.05 24.03 -16.67
CA LYS A 65 -11.90 22.61 -16.35
C LYS A 65 -10.76 21.94 -17.10
N VAL A 66 -10.36 22.51 -18.23
CA VAL A 66 -9.32 21.95 -19.11
C VAL A 66 -8.41 23.06 -19.60
N TYR A 67 -7.13 22.74 -19.70
CA TYR A 67 -6.10 23.63 -20.21
C TYR A 67 -5.34 22.95 -21.35
N GLY A 68 -5.14 23.68 -22.43
CA GLY A 68 -4.12 23.35 -23.42
C GLY A 68 -2.81 24.04 -23.05
N LEU A 69 -1.72 23.29 -22.96
CA LEU A 69 -0.42 23.79 -22.51
C LEU A 69 0.71 23.24 -23.39
N THR A 70 1.80 24.00 -23.49
CA THR A 70 3.06 23.51 -24.08
C THR A 70 4.10 23.33 -23.01
N GLY A 71 4.91 22.29 -23.12
CA GLY A 71 6.09 22.08 -22.27
C GLY A 71 7.24 21.45 -23.04
N LYS A 72 8.31 21.13 -22.33
CA LYS A 72 9.48 20.41 -22.84
C LYS A 72 9.54 19.03 -22.21
N ALA A 73 9.54 18.00 -23.07
CA ALA A 73 9.76 16.62 -22.68
C ALA A 73 11.20 16.21 -23.00
N ILE A 74 11.75 15.29 -22.22
CA ILE A 74 13.06 14.68 -22.46
C ILE A 74 12.82 13.26 -22.95
N SER A 75 13.40 12.90 -24.09
CA SER A 75 13.41 11.51 -24.58
C SER A 75 14.84 11.01 -24.64
N ASN A 76 15.05 9.76 -24.23
CA ASN A 76 16.33 9.09 -24.39
C ASN A 76 16.40 8.44 -25.77
N ASN A 77 17.40 8.82 -26.57
CA ASN A 77 17.69 8.18 -27.86
C ASN A 77 19.00 7.40 -27.73
N TYR A 78 18.92 6.09 -27.45
CA TYR A 78 20.09 5.22 -27.30
C TYR A 78 21.20 5.82 -26.41
N GLY A 79 20.83 6.31 -25.22
CA GLY A 79 21.78 6.94 -24.28
C GLY A 79 22.04 8.43 -24.51
N HIS A 80 21.54 9.02 -25.60
CA HIS A 80 21.61 10.46 -25.87
C HIS A 80 20.26 11.14 -25.61
N PRO A 81 20.06 11.77 -24.44
CA PRO A 81 18.83 12.50 -24.17
C PRO A 81 18.71 13.73 -25.06
N TYR A 82 17.53 13.94 -25.63
CA TYR A 82 17.19 15.18 -26.33
C TYR A 82 15.88 15.76 -25.80
N THR A 83 15.82 17.09 -25.80
CA THR A 83 14.64 17.83 -25.34
C THR A 83 13.82 18.28 -26.54
N TYR A 84 12.51 18.11 -26.49
CA TYR A 84 11.59 18.55 -27.54
C TYR A 84 10.35 19.20 -26.95
N GLN A 85 9.78 20.13 -27.72
CA GLN A 85 8.53 20.79 -27.34
C GLN A 85 7.33 19.90 -27.64
N ILE A 86 6.37 19.90 -26.72
CA ILE A 86 5.19 19.06 -26.77
C ILE A 86 3.95 19.85 -26.35
N TYR A 87 2.79 19.49 -26.91
CA TYR A 87 1.49 20.02 -26.52
C TYR A 87 0.73 18.98 -25.69
N ARG A 88 0.06 19.44 -24.63
CA ARG A 88 -0.81 18.61 -23.79
C ARG A 88 -2.12 19.33 -23.55
N VAL A 89 -3.20 18.55 -23.57
CA VAL A 89 -4.50 18.94 -23.05
C VAL A 89 -4.66 18.23 -21.72
N ALA A 90 -4.85 18.98 -20.66
CA ALA A 90 -4.85 18.48 -19.29
C ALA A 90 -6.08 18.98 -18.55
N ALA A 91 -6.62 18.13 -17.67
CA ALA A 91 -7.67 18.55 -16.76
C ALA A 91 -7.08 19.47 -15.68
N TRP A 92 -7.90 20.36 -15.12
CA TRP A 92 -7.45 21.37 -14.15
C TRP A 92 -6.74 20.76 -12.93
N MET A 93 -7.17 19.57 -12.48
CA MET A 93 -6.58 18.83 -11.37
C MET A 93 -5.22 18.20 -11.68
N ASP A 94 -4.71 18.26 -12.91
CA ASP A 94 -3.35 17.81 -13.23
C ASP A 94 -2.38 18.98 -13.41
N VAL A 95 -2.91 20.21 -13.52
CA VAL A 95 -2.12 21.44 -13.65
C VAL A 95 -1.93 22.05 -12.26
N ARG A 96 -0.69 22.38 -11.90
CA ARG A 96 -0.35 22.96 -10.60
C ARG A 96 0.38 24.29 -10.76
N PRO A 97 0.24 25.24 -9.82
CA PRO A 97 1.08 26.43 -9.82
C PRO A 97 2.54 26.03 -9.61
N VAL A 98 3.46 26.86 -10.11
CA VAL A 98 4.88 26.74 -9.75
C VAL A 98 5.01 27.09 -8.27
N SER A 99 5.50 26.14 -7.47
CA SER A 99 5.84 26.38 -6.07
C SER A 99 7.35 26.51 -5.92
N HIS A 100 7.78 27.42 -5.05
CA HIS A 100 9.18 27.62 -4.68
C HIS A 100 9.46 27.21 -3.22
N GLU A 101 8.43 26.78 -2.48
CA GLU A 101 8.56 26.35 -1.10
C GLU A 101 8.91 24.87 -1.03
N ASN A 102 9.97 24.55 -0.28
CA ASN A 102 10.35 23.18 0.03
C ASN A 102 9.83 22.82 1.42
N THR A 103 8.91 21.86 1.50
CA THR A 103 8.43 21.29 2.77
C THR A 103 9.03 19.91 3.00
N SER A 104 9.36 19.57 4.25
CA SER A 104 9.87 18.24 4.63
C SER A 104 9.02 17.63 5.75
N PHE A 105 7.75 17.36 5.46
CA PHE A 105 6.83 16.73 6.42
C PHE A 105 7.15 15.25 6.66
N ALA A 106 7.90 14.62 5.77
CA ALA A 106 8.22 13.19 5.78
C ALA A 106 9.47 12.83 6.61
N SER A 107 10.02 13.73 7.41
CA SER A 107 11.35 13.60 8.02
C SER A 107 11.50 12.51 9.10
N ASN A 108 10.44 11.81 9.49
CA ASN A 108 10.46 10.74 10.50
C ASN A 108 9.53 9.58 10.14
N GLN A 109 9.71 8.99 8.95
CA GLN A 109 8.90 7.85 8.53
C GLN A 109 9.26 6.59 9.35
N ILE A 110 8.24 5.96 9.92
CA ILE A 110 8.30 4.63 10.53
C ILE A 110 8.54 3.59 9.41
N SER A 111 9.25 2.50 9.70
CA SER A 111 9.45 1.39 8.75
C SER A 111 8.14 0.93 8.11
N LYS A 112 8.00 1.08 6.79
CA LYS A 112 6.75 0.84 6.07
C LYS A 112 6.20 -0.58 6.29
N LEU A 113 4.92 -0.66 6.66
CA LEU A 113 4.14 -1.90 6.57
C LEU A 113 3.63 -2.11 5.14
N ASN A 114 4.00 -3.24 4.53
CA ASN A 114 3.50 -3.67 3.24
C ASN A 114 2.25 -4.54 3.43
N PHE A 115 1.12 -4.05 2.95
CA PHE A 115 -0.15 -4.77 3.02
C PHE A 115 -0.34 -5.65 1.78
N GLN A 116 -0.69 -6.90 2.01
CA GLN A 116 -0.95 -7.87 0.95
C GLN A 116 -2.10 -8.80 1.32
N ASN A 117 -2.84 -9.23 0.30
CA ASN A 117 -3.83 -10.30 0.45
C ASN A 117 -3.14 -11.64 0.26
N SER A 118 -3.50 -12.61 1.09
CA SER A 118 -2.99 -13.97 1.04
C SER A 118 -4.10 -14.95 1.43
N THR A 119 -3.75 -16.22 1.68
CA THR A 119 -4.68 -17.26 2.12
C THR A 119 -4.27 -17.81 3.48
N LEU A 120 -5.20 -18.46 4.18
CA LEU A 120 -4.87 -19.18 5.40
C LEU A 120 -3.83 -20.28 5.16
N GLU A 121 -3.85 -20.96 4.01
CA GLU A 121 -2.83 -21.94 3.66
C GLU A 121 -1.43 -21.30 3.57
N SER A 122 -1.31 -20.12 2.95
CA SER A 122 -0.04 -19.39 2.91
C SER A 122 0.42 -18.94 4.29
N LEU A 123 -0.48 -18.46 5.15
CA LEU A 123 -0.14 -18.08 6.52
C LEU A 123 0.31 -19.29 7.36
N LEU A 124 -0.38 -20.42 7.25
CA LEU A 124 0.03 -21.67 7.89
C LEU A 124 1.38 -22.14 7.35
N HIS A 125 1.64 -21.97 6.06
CA HIS A 125 2.95 -22.26 5.49
C HIS A 125 4.06 -21.39 6.09
N LEU A 126 3.81 -20.08 6.31
CA LEU A 126 4.74 -19.22 7.05
C LEU A 126 5.01 -19.75 8.45
N TYR A 127 3.95 -20.10 9.19
CA TYR A 127 4.07 -20.63 10.55
C TYR A 127 4.89 -21.92 10.61
N TYR A 128 4.57 -22.93 9.79
CA TYR A 128 5.16 -24.26 9.88
C TYR A 128 6.54 -24.40 9.23
N TYR A 129 6.83 -23.66 8.15
CA TYR A 129 8.06 -23.87 7.37
C TYR A 129 9.09 -22.76 7.53
N PHE A 130 8.67 -21.54 7.92
CA PHE A 130 9.58 -20.41 8.11
C PHE A 130 9.66 -19.99 9.59
N GLY A 131 8.66 -20.33 10.40
CA GLY A 131 8.61 -20.00 11.82
C GLY A 131 8.14 -18.57 12.07
N ILE A 132 7.24 -18.42 13.03
CA ILE A 132 6.77 -17.13 13.53
C ILE A 132 7.01 -17.10 15.05
N ASP A 133 7.83 -16.16 15.50
CA ASP A 133 8.05 -15.87 16.91
C ASP A 133 6.80 -15.21 17.51
N MET A 134 6.16 -15.92 18.43
CA MET A 134 4.92 -15.55 19.11
C MET A 134 5.18 -15.11 20.58
N LYS A 135 6.45 -15.07 21.00
CA LYS A 135 6.87 -14.96 22.41
C LYS A 135 7.49 -13.60 22.76
N SER A 136 7.23 -12.57 21.96
CA SER A 136 7.78 -11.24 22.21
C SER A 136 7.27 -10.61 23.52
N ASP A 137 8.16 -9.95 24.27
CA ASP A 137 7.88 -9.41 25.61
C ASP A 137 6.78 -8.34 25.67
N TYR A 138 6.51 -7.68 24.55
CA TYR A 138 5.45 -6.67 24.42
C TYR A 138 4.08 -7.27 24.11
N GLN A 139 4.00 -8.55 23.76
CA GLN A 139 2.72 -9.25 23.56
C GLN A 139 2.12 -9.65 24.92
N ARG A 140 0.79 -9.71 24.99
CA ARG A 140 0.09 -10.32 26.13
C ARG A 140 0.02 -11.84 26.01
N GLU A 141 -0.33 -12.48 27.11
CA GLU A 141 -0.70 -13.90 27.15
C GLU A 141 -1.98 -14.18 26.34
N ASP A 142 -2.20 -15.46 26.02
CA ASP A 142 -3.43 -15.87 25.36
C ASP A 142 -4.63 -15.72 26.31
N VAL A 143 -5.58 -14.85 25.93
CA VAL A 143 -6.80 -14.54 26.70
C VAL A 143 -8.06 -14.91 25.94
N TRP A 144 -7.94 -15.63 24.82
CA TRP A 144 -9.09 -16.11 24.07
C TRP A 144 -9.61 -17.40 24.68
N GLU A 145 -10.87 -17.36 25.07
CA GLU A 145 -11.59 -18.55 25.49
C GLU A 145 -11.98 -19.40 24.28
N GLN A 146 -12.36 -20.65 24.52
CA GLN A 146 -12.82 -21.58 23.48
C GLN A 146 -13.89 -20.97 22.56
N LYS A 147 -14.83 -20.20 23.14
CA LYS A 147 -15.88 -19.50 22.38
C LYS A 147 -15.33 -18.43 21.43
N ASP A 148 -14.29 -17.69 21.84
CA ASP A 148 -13.65 -16.69 20.98
C ASP A 148 -12.98 -17.37 19.77
N LYS A 149 -12.33 -18.52 20.01
CA LYS A 149 -11.71 -19.35 18.96
C LYS A 149 -12.75 -19.90 17.99
N GLU A 150 -13.85 -20.45 18.49
CA GLU A 150 -14.96 -20.97 17.67
C GLU A 150 -15.61 -19.88 16.81
N LEU A 151 -15.78 -18.66 17.33
CA LEU A 151 -16.30 -17.52 16.56
C LEU A 151 -15.39 -17.13 15.39
N LEU A 152 -14.06 -17.23 15.56
CA LEU A 152 -13.13 -17.04 14.45
C LEU A 152 -13.32 -18.10 13.37
N ILE A 153 -13.49 -19.37 13.77
CA ILE A 153 -13.73 -20.46 12.83
C ILE A 153 -15.10 -20.30 12.13
N ASP A 154 -16.13 -19.87 12.85
CA ASP A 154 -17.43 -19.55 12.28
C ASP A 154 -17.32 -18.46 11.20
N SER A 155 -16.52 -17.41 11.46
CA SER A 155 -16.25 -16.33 10.51
C SER A 155 -15.66 -16.84 9.19
N ILE A 156 -14.76 -17.82 9.25
CA ILE A 156 -14.14 -18.43 8.06
C ILE A 156 -15.20 -19.09 7.17
N PHE A 157 -16.06 -19.92 7.76
CA PHE A 157 -17.08 -20.66 7.04
C PHE A 157 -18.24 -19.79 6.54
N HIS A 158 -18.39 -18.58 7.08
CA HIS A 158 -19.34 -17.57 6.60
C HIS A 158 -18.70 -16.48 5.71
N ASN A 159 -17.44 -16.66 5.31
CA ASN A 159 -16.70 -15.72 4.46
C ASN A 159 -16.64 -14.28 5.04
N ILE A 160 -16.54 -14.19 6.38
CA ILE A 160 -16.38 -12.93 7.13
C ILE A 160 -14.89 -12.64 7.28
N ASP A 161 -14.53 -11.35 7.13
CA ASP A 161 -13.15 -10.87 7.27
C ASP A 161 -12.59 -11.13 8.68
N LEU A 162 -11.46 -11.84 8.76
CA LEU A 162 -10.77 -12.16 10.02
C LEU A 162 -9.91 -10.99 10.53
N GLY A 163 -9.87 -9.90 9.78
CA GLY A 163 -8.94 -8.80 9.99
C GLY A 163 -7.53 -9.14 9.53
N LYS A 164 -6.57 -8.30 9.91
CA LYS A 164 -5.16 -8.41 9.47
C LYS A 164 -4.27 -9.18 10.44
N ILE A 165 -3.29 -9.91 9.95
CA ILE A 165 -2.13 -10.42 10.72
C ILE A 165 -0.94 -9.54 10.39
N ALA A 166 -0.31 -8.92 11.39
CA ALA A 166 0.87 -8.10 11.18
C ALA A 166 2.12 -8.84 11.63
N LEU A 167 3.12 -8.91 10.77
CA LEU A 167 4.38 -9.61 10.98
C LEU A 167 5.56 -8.66 10.72
N ASN A 168 6.66 -8.91 11.40
CA ASN A 168 7.97 -8.37 11.05
C ASN A 168 8.82 -9.50 10.47
N HIS A 169 9.33 -9.33 9.25
CA HIS A 169 10.34 -10.22 8.71
C HIS A 169 11.69 -9.86 9.33
N LEU A 170 12.29 -10.83 10.01
CA LEU A 170 13.43 -10.60 10.90
C LEU A 170 14.73 -10.48 10.11
N SER A 171 15.64 -9.64 10.62
CA SER A 171 17.00 -9.56 10.10
C SER A 171 17.71 -10.90 10.23
N LYS A 172 18.75 -11.14 9.43
CA LYS A 172 19.54 -12.38 9.51
C LYS A 172 20.01 -12.73 10.92
N GLU A 173 20.42 -11.72 11.69
CA GLU A 173 20.90 -11.89 13.07
C GLU A 173 19.76 -12.34 14.00
N GLU A 174 18.62 -11.67 13.95
CA GLU A 174 17.47 -12.00 14.81
C GLU A 174 16.87 -13.37 14.45
N ARG A 175 16.89 -13.76 13.17
CA ARG A 175 16.45 -15.09 12.74
C ARG A 175 17.26 -16.22 13.38
N LEU A 176 18.58 -16.07 13.42
CA LEU A 176 19.46 -17.04 14.07
C LEU A 176 19.24 -17.11 15.58
N LYS A 177 19.03 -15.95 16.22
CA LYS A 177 18.81 -15.85 17.66
C LYS A 177 17.47 -16.44 18.10
N ARG A 178 16.41 -16.21 17.32
CA ARG A 178 15.03 -16.62 17.65
C ARG A 178 14.62 -17.95 17.04
N ASN A 179 15.41 -18.46 16.09
CA ASN A 179 15.07 -19.64 15.28
C ASN A 179 13.69 -19.51 14.61
N ALA A 180 13.42 -18.33 14.04
CA ALA A 180 12.19 -17.99 13.34
C ALA A 180 12.46 -16.90 12.30
N ASP A 181 11.82 -16.96 11.13
CA ASP A 181 11.98 -15.94 10.09
C ASP A 181 11.14 -14.69 10.34
N TYR A 182 10.05 -14.82 11.09
CA TYR A 182 9.11 -13.74 11.36
C TYR A 182 8.86 -13.56 12.85
N GLU A 183 8.44 -12.37 13.25
CA GLU A 183 7.88 -12.06 14.56
C GLU A 183 6.46 -11.54 14.40
N ILE A 184 5.54 -11.93 15.28
CA ILE A 184 4.18 -11.39 15.27
C ILE A 184 4.09 -10.01 15.93
N ILE A 185 3.53 -9.05 15.20
CA ILE A 185 3.22 -7.70 15.70
C ILE A 185 1.77 -7.63 16.17
N ASP A 186 0.81 -8.12 15.37
CA ASP A 186 -0.62 -8.10 15.69
C ASP A 186 -1.30 -9.38 15.17
N GLY A 187 -2.35 -9.81 15.89
CA GLY A 187 -3.13 -10.99 15.54
C GLY A 187 -2.72 -12.29 16.22
N LYS A 188 -1.94 -12.23 17.32
CA LYS A 188 -1.47 -13.39 18.08
C LYS A 188 -2.58 -14.40 18.40
N GLN A 189 -3.67 -13.94 19.02
CA GLN A 189 -4.77 -14.83 19.39
C GLN A 189 -5.47 -15.46 18.18
N ARG A 190 -5.60 -14.70 17.09
CA ARG A 190 -6.19 -15.19 15.84
C ARG A 190 -5.32 -16.27 15.22
N LEU A 191 -4.02 -16.03 15.12
CA LEU A 191 -3.08 -17.03 14.60
C LEU A 191 -3.08 -18.29 15.48
N ASN A 192 -3.04 -18.15 16.81
CA ASN A 192 -3.15 -19.29 17.74
C ASN A 192 -4.43 -20.10 17.50
N ALA A 193 -5.59 -19.44 17.41
CA ALA A 193 -6.87 -20.12 17.18
C ALA A 193 -6.90 -20.88 15.84
N LEU A 194 -6.33 -20.29 14.77
CA LEU A 194 -6.22 -20.94 13.45
C LEU A 194 -5.35 -22.19 13.52
N ILE A 195 -4.19 -22.10 14.19
CA ILE A 195 -3.27 -23.23 14.39
C ILE A 195 -3.94 -24.31 15.24
N ASP A 196 -4.54 -23.94 16.36
CA ASP A 196 -5.20 -24.87 17.27
C ASP A 196 -6.32 -25.66 16.57
N TYR A 197 -7.10 -25.00 15.71
CA TYR A 197 -8.13 -25.67 14.92
C TYR A 197 -7.51 -26.62 13.89
N TYR A 198 -6.52 -26.15 13.14
CA TYR A 198 -5.81 -26.94 12.12
C TYR A 198 -5.14 -28.19 12.70
N GLU A 199 -4.66 -28.10 13.95
CA GLU A 199 -4.05 -29.20 14.70
C GLU A 199 -5.05 -30.10 15.43
N ASN A 200 -6.36 -29.87 15.27
CA ASN A 200 -7.45 -30.61 15.95
C ASN A 200 -7.45 -30.47 17.48
N LYS A 201 -6.91 -29.38 18.03
CA LYS A 201 -6.93 -29.13 19.49
C LYS A 201 -8.31 -28.75 20.02
N PHE A 202 -9.22 -28.33 19.13
CA PHE A 202 -10.62 -28.12 19.45
C PHE A 202 -11.53 -28.41 18.25
N GLU A 203 -12.83 -28.43 18.52
CA GLU A 203 -13.85 -28.70 17.51
C GLU A 203 -14.71 -27.47 17.24
N TYR A 204 -15.17 -27.33 16.01
CA TYR A 204 -16.21 -26.37 15.62
C TYR A 204 -17.43 -27.15 15.17
N LYS A 205 -18.59 -26.91 15.81
CA LYS A 205 -19.84 -27.66 15.56
C LYS A 205 -19.64 -29.20 15.61
N GLY A 206 -18.84 -29.67 16.57
CA GLY A 206 -18.55 -31.10 16.79
C GLY A 206 -17.62 -31.73 15.74
N LYS A 207 -16.87 -30.91 14.98
CA LYS A 207 -15.90 -31.36 13.97
C LYS A 207 -14.56 -30.68 14.15
N SER A 208 -13.52 -31.49 14.30
CA SER A 208 -12.12 -31.06 14.14
C SER A 208 -11.75 -30.90 12.66
N PHE A 209 -10.64 -30.21 12.37
CA PHE A 209 -10.20 -29.95 11.00
C PHE A 209 -10.05 -31.22 10.15
N ASN A 210 -9.49 -32.30 10.71
CA ASN A 210 -9.31 -33.57 10.00
C ASN A 210 -10.62 -34.26 9.63
N ASN A 211 -11.66 -34.03 10.43
CA ASN A 211 -13.00 -34.61 10.24
C ASN A 211 -13.91 -33.77 9.32
N LEU A 212 -13.42 -32.63 8.83
CA LEU A 212 -14.12 -31.81 7.84
C LEU A 212 -14.21 -32.51 6.47
N SER A 213 -15.25 -32.16 5.72
CA SER A 213 -15.35 -32.52 4.31
C SER A 213 -14.19 -31.92 3.50
N TRP A 214 -13.91 -32.48 2.33
CA TRP A 214 -12.90 -31.91 1.43
C TRP A 214 -13.22 -30.45 1.06
N MET A 215 -14.52 -30.14 0.87
CA MET A 215 -14.97 -28.79 0.51
C MET A 215 -14.71 -27.81 1.66
N ASP A 216 -15.03 -28.20 2.89
CA ASP A 216 -14.82 -27.33 4.06
C ASP A 216 -13.34 -27.11 4.34
N LYS A 217 -12.50 -28.15 4.18
CA LYS A 217 -11.03 -27.99 4.26
C LYS A 217 -10.52 -26.99 3.22
N ARG A 218 -11.07 -27.03 1.99
CA ARG A 218 -10.74 -26.09 0.93
C ARG A 218 -11.20 -24.67 1.24
N ILE A 219 -12.42 -24.50 1.76
CA ILE A 219 -12.95 -23.20 2.20
C ILE A 219 -12.04 -22.60 3.27
N PHE A 220 -11.69 -23.39 4.28
CA PHE A 220 -10.78 -22.97 5.34
C PHE A 220 -9.42 -22.54 4.77
N LYS A 221 -8.74 -23.41 4.03
CA LYS A 221 -7.40 -23.14 3.49
C LYS A 221 -7.35 -21.93 2.55
N ASN A 222 -8.35 -21.79 1.69
CA ASN A 222 -8.39 -20.72 0.69
C ASN A 222 -9.02 -19.43 1.21
N HIS A 223 -9.47 -19.39 2.47
CA HIS A 223 -10.06 -18.19 3.03
C HIS A 223 -9.06 -17.04 2.96
N PRO A 224 -9.44 -15.88 2.38
CA PRO A 224 -8.53 -14.77 2.20
C PRO A 224 -8.17 -14.13 3.54
N ILE A 225 -6.89 -13.81 3.73
CA ILE A 225 -6.42 -13.10 4.91
C ILE A 225 -5.52 -11.93 4.51
N ARG A 226 -5.66 -10.81 5.21
CA ARG A 226 -4.78 -9.65 5.00
C ARG A 226 -3.55 -9.78 5.87
N MET A 227 -2.37 -9.70 5.26
CA MET A 227 -1.10 -9.65 5.98
C MET A 227 -0.49 -8.26 5.85
N ALA A 228 0.10 -7.77 6.93
CA ALA A 228 0.91 -6.56 6.94
C ALA A 228 2.34 -6.95 7.33
N ILE A 229 3.29 -6.85 6.42
CA ILE A 229 4.68 -7.25 6.66
C ILE A 229 5.57 -6.02 6.72
N ALA A 230 6.26 -5.85 7.85
CA ALA A 230 7.40 -4.95 7.96
C ALA A 230 8.68 -5.73 7.62
N GLU A 231 9.66 -5.05 7.03
CA GLU A 231 10.97 -5.63 6.71
C GLU A 231 12.00 -5.10 7.70
N GLU A 232 12.61 -6.00 8.48
CA GLU A 232 13.69 -5.71 9.43
C GLU A 232 13.41 -4.47 10.29
N ALA A 233 12.16 -4.35 10.77
CA ALA A 233 11.73 -3.16 11.50
C ALA A 233 12.48 -3.02 12.83
N LYS A 234 12.77 -1.77 13.20
CA LYS A 234 13.39 -1.46 14.48
C LYS A 234 12.37 -1.68 15.60
N THR A 235 12.84 -2.06 16.79
CA THR A 235 11.99 -2.29 17.97
C THR A 235 11.03 -1.13 18.23
N LYS A 236 11.49 0.12 18.16
CA LYS A 236 10.63 1.31 18.32
C LYS A 236 9.45 1.36 17.33
N ASP A 237 9.68 0.91 16.10
CA ASP A 237 8.67 0.94 15.04
C ASP A 237 7.66 -0.19 15.25
N ILE A 238 8.15 -1.37 15.66
CA ILE A 238 7.32 -2.52 16.07
C ILE A 238 6.40 -2.14 17.24
N LEU A 239 6.93 -1.49 18.28
CA LEU A 239 6.16 -1.05 19.45
C LEU A 239 5.13 0.02 19.07
N LYS A 240 5.50 0.98 18.20
CA LYS A 240 4.55 1.96 17.65
C LYS A 240 3.43 1.27 16.89
N TYR A 241 3.74 0.30 16.04
CA TYR A 241 2.73 -0.47 15.34
C TYR A 241 1.84 -1.25 16.30
N PHE A 242 2.41 -1.95 17.27
CA PHE A 242 1.64 -2.68 18.28
C PHE A 242 0.62 -1.76 18.97
N LEU A 243 1.06 -0.59 19.45
CA LEU A 243 0.17 0.39 20.10
C LEU A 243 -0.90 0.94 19.14
N MET A 244 -0.54 1.23 17.88
CA MET A 244 -1.51 1.75 16.89
C MET A 244 -2.57 0.71 16.54
N LEU A 245 -2.19 -0.56 16.40
CA LEU A 245 -3.08 -1.63 15.94
C LEU A 245 -4.00 -2.13 17.05
N ASN A 246 -3.56 -2.09 18.31
CA ASN A 246 -4.31 -2.61 19.45
C ASN A 246 -5.23 -1.58 20.14
N ARG A 247 -5.29 -0.32 19.68
CA ARG A 247 -6.19 0.71 20.23
C ARG A 247 -7.70 0.41 20.10
N ALA A 248 -8.10 -0.54 19.24
CA ALA A 248 -9.50 -0.82 18.92
C ALA A 248 -9.93 -2.28 19.14
N GLY A 249 -9.06 -3.16 19.64
CA GLY A 249 -9.36 -4.57 19.90
C GLY A 249 -9.95 -4.82 21.30
N LYS A 250 -10.21 -6.10 21.66
CA LYS A 250 -10.58 -6.52 23.04
C LYS A 250 -9.57 -5.88 24.01
N GLU A 251 -10.07 -4.99 24.87
CA GLU A 251 -9.26 -4.01 25.61
C GLU A 251 -7.99 -4.66 26.17
N LEU A 252 -6.83 -4.06 25.83
CA LEU A 252 -5.62 -4.34 26.57
C LEU A 252 -5.77 -3.67 27.93
N GLU A 253 -5.48 -4.40 29.00
CA GLU A 253 -5.42 -3.81 30.34
C GLU A 253 -4.46 -2.61 30.36
N ASP A 254 -4.86 -1.54 31.05
CA ASP A 254 -4.10 -0.28 31.12
C ASP A 254 -2.63 -0.51 31.56
N LEU A 255 -2.40 -1.45 32.48
CA LEU A 255 -1.07 -1.81 32.95
C LEU A 255 -0.18 -2.39 31.83
N HIS A 256 -0.75 -3.16 30.91
CA HIS A 256 0.00 -3.73 29.79
C HIS A 256 0.34 -2.66 28.75
N LEU A 257 -0.60 -1.75 28.46
CA LEU A 257 -0.32 -0.60 27.59
C LEU A 257 0.80 0.28 28.16
N GLU A 258 0.79 0.51 29.48
CA GLU A 258 1.82 1.31 30.14
C GLU A 258 3.20 0.64 30.11
N LYS A 259 3.26 -0.70 30.26
CA LYS A 259 4.49 -1.47 30.04
C LYS A 259 5.04 -1.23 28.63
N VAL A 260 4.20 -1.35 27.60
CA VAL A 260 4.63 -1.20 26.20
C VAL A 260 5.07 0.24 25.90
N LYS A 261 4.41 1.25 26.46
CA LYS A 261 4.85 2.65 26.35
C LYS A 261 6.23 2.87 26.96
N ARG A 262 6.49 2.32 28.15
CA ARG A 262 7.83 2.39 28.78
C ARG A 262 8.91 1.73 27.92
N MET A 263 8.61 0.57 27.34
CA MET A 263 9.53 -0.10 26.40
C MET A 263 9.83 0.77 25.18
N LEU A 264 8.85 1.55 24.71
CA LEU A 264 9.04 2.47 23.59
C LEU A 264 9.95 3.64 23.98
N GLU A 265 9.75 4.24 25.17
CA GLU A 265 10.60 5.32 25.69
C GLU A 265 12.07 4.86 25.82
N GLU A 266 12.29 3.67 26.38
CA GLU A 266 13.63 3.06 26.48
C GLU A 266 14.26 2.85 25.10
N ALA A 267 13.48 2.34 24.13
CA ALA A 267 13.96 2.10 22.77
C ALA A 267 14.27 3.41 22.00
N GLU A 268 13.59 4.51 22.32
CA GLU A 268 13.87 5.84 21.75
C GLU A 268 15.12 6.48 22.37
N ALA A 269 15.39 6.24 23.66
CA ALA A 269 16.56 6.77 24.36
C ALA A 269 17.90 6.19 23.88
N VAL A 270 17.92 4.94 23.38
CA VAL A 270 19.14 4.27 22.87
C VAL A 270 19.65 4.84 21.53
N LEU A 271 18.87 5.73 20.90
CA LEU A 271 19.18 6.37 19.61
C LEU A 271 19.71 7.82 19.73
N LEU A 272 19.91 8.33 20.96
CA LEU A 272 20.58 9.60 21.27
C LEU A 272 22.04 9.36 21.71
#